data_AF-A0A4R4KUD6-F1
#
_entry.id   AF-A0A4R4KUD6-F1
#
_cell.length_a   1.000
_cell.length_b   1.000
_cell.length_c   1.000
_cell.angle_alpha   90.00
_cell.angle_beta   90.00
_cell.angle_gamma   90.00
#
_symmetry.space_group_name_H-M   'P 1'
#
loop_
_entity.id
_entity.type
_entity.pdbx_description
1 polymer ?
#
loop_
_entity_poly.entity_id
_entity_poly.type
_entity_poly.pdbx_seq_one_letter_code
_entity_poly.pdbx_strand_id
1 'polypeptide(L)'
;MMRRRGSMSWTPAVLTLWLLLAGVGVLVAIEVESRRLAADNRAEEARAEAALTRDAHAYADAVIAVGELAPTDERLAAVAGVNRVEVREVHRAPALSVVVYGTERYATTFGMATMLACHRVTFRDLGAGAARAAVERLPICPGAGSRPAPS
;
A
#
# COMPACT_ATOMS: atom_id res chain seq x y z
N MET A 1 -30.70 -60.67 46.71
CA MET A 1 -29.49 -59.81 46.77
C MET A 1 -29.68 -58.59 45.88
N MET A 2 -29.77 -57.40 46.48
CA MET A 2 -30.07 -56.13 45.82
C MET A 2 -28.91 -55.65 44.93
N ARG A 3 -29.21 -55.35 43.65
CA ARG A 3 -28.32 -54.59 42.75
C ARG A 3 -28.27 -53.13 43.21
N ARG A 4 -27.16 -52.72 43.84
CA ARG A 4 -26.81 -51.29 43.99
C ARG A 4 -26.50 -50.73 42.61
N ARG A 5 -27.45 -50.04 41.98
CA ARG A 5 -27.16 -49.09 40.91
C ARG A 5 -26.43 -47.91 41.55
N GLY A 6 -25.10 -47.91 41.45
CA GLY A 6 -24.30 -46.75 41.83
C GLY A 6 -24.72 -45.56 40.97
N SER A 7 -25.21 -44.52 41.62
CA SER A 7 -25.51 -43.23 40.99
C SER A 7 -24.20 -42.66 40.44
N MET A 8 -23.96 -42.81 39.13
CA MET A 8 -22.91 -42.05 38.45
C MET A 8 -23.27 -40.57 38.58
N SER A 9 -22.44 -39.81 39.27
CA SER A 9 -22.52 -38.35 39.32
C SER A 9 -22.40 -37.83 37.89
N TRP A 10 -23.53 -37.38 37.33
CA TRP A 10 -23.62 -36.84 35.96
C TRP A 10 -23.07 -35.41 35.86
N THR A 11 -22.93 -34.76 37.02
CA THR A 11 -22.39 -33.42 37.23
C THR A 11 -21.00 -33.17 36.63
N PRO A 12 -19.97 -34.04 36.82
CA PRO A 12 -18.66 -33.84 36.19
C PRO A 12 -18.73 -33.86 34.66
N ALA A 13 -19.49 -34.78 34.05
CA ALA A 13 -19.58 -34.87 32.60
C ALA A 13 -20.25 -33.64 31.96
N VAL A 14 -21.31 -33.14 32.58
CA VAL A 14 -21.99 -31.91 32.15
C VAL A 14 -21.06 -30.70 32.27
N LEU A 15 -20.31 -30.59 33.37
CA LEU A 15 -19.31 -29.53 33.55
C LEU A 15 -18.20 -29.60 32.50
N THR A 16 -17.68 -30.79 32.19
CA THR A 16 -16.67 -30.95 31.14
C THR A 16 -17.22 -30.52 29.77
N LEU A 17 -18.46 -30.89 29.45
CA LEU A 17 -19.10 -30.49 28.20
C LEU A 17 -19.27 -28.96 28.12
N TRP A 18 -19.70 -28.31 29.20
CA TRP A 18 -19.79 -26.85 29.26
C TRP A 18 -18.43 -26.17 29.10
N LEU A 19 -17.38 -26.70 29.74
CA LEU A 19 -16.03 -26.19 29.60
C LEU A 19 -15.50 -26.34 28.17
N LEU A 20 -15.78 -27.48 27.51
CA LEU A 20 -15.43 -27.69 26.12
C LEU A 20 -16.17 -26.71 25.20
N LEU A 21 -17.47 -26.54 25.39
CA LEU A 21 -18.26 -25.58 24.61
C LEU A 21 -17.78 -24.14 24.82
N ALA A 22 -17.49 -23.75 26.07
CA ALA A 22 -16.92 -22.44 26.38
C ALA A 22 -15.54 -22.25 25.74
N GLY A 23 -14.66 -23.26 25.83
CA GLY A 23 -13.33 -23.22 25.21
C GLY A 23 -13.39 -23.11 23.69
N VAL A 24 -14.29 -23.85 23.04
CA VAL A 24 -14.54 -23.74 21.59
C VAL A 24 -15.08 -22.35 21.24
N GLY A 25 -16.02 -21.81 22.01
CA GLY A 25 -16.53 -20.45 21.81
C GLY A 25 -15.44 -19.39 21.88
N VAL A 26 -14.52 -19.51 22.84
CA VAL A 26 -13.35 -18.60 22.96
C VAL A 26 -12.42 -18.73 21.77
N LEU A 27 -12.10 -19.95 21.32
CA LEU A 27 -11.24 -20.16 20.15
C LEU A 27 -11.83 -19.55 18.88
N VAL A 28 -13.14 -19.72 18.66
CA VAL A 28 -13.83 -19.14 17.50
C VAL A 28 -13.81 -17.62 17.57
N ALA A 29 -14.01 -17.02 18.75
CA ALA A 29 -13.95 -15.57 18.90
C ALA A 29 -12.56 -15.01 18.56
N ILE A 30 -11.49 -15.67 19.02
CA ILE A 30 -10.10 -15.29 18.71
C ILE A 30 -9.84 -15.37 17.20
N GLU A 31 -10.29 -16.43 16.54
CA GLU A 31 -10.12 -16.63 15.10
C GLU A 31 -10.90 -15.60 14.26
N VAL A 32 -12.09 -15.21 14.71
CA VAL A 32 -12.87 -14.16 14.02
C VAL A 32 -12.19 -12.81 14.16
N GLU A 33 -11.72 -12.47 15.36
CA GLU A 33 -11.06 -11.20 15.61
C GLU A 33 -9.72 -11.10 14.86
N SER A 34 -8.94 -12.19 14.82
CA SER A 34 -7.69 -12.24 14.06
C SER A 34 -7.93 -12.00 12.56
N ARG A 35 -8.99 -12.58 11.99
CA ARG A 35 -9.37 -12.37 10.59
C ARG A 35 -9.84 -10.95 10.31
N ARG A 36 -10.58 -10.34 11.24
CA ARG A 36 -11.02 -8.94 11.13
C ARG A 36 -9.83 -7.99 11.13
N LEU A 37 -8.93 -8.14 12.10
CA LEU A 37 -7.71 -7.34 12.18
C LEU A 37 -6.83 -7.50 10.93
N ALA A 38 -6.71 -8.72 10.41
CA ALA A 38 -5.98 -8.98 9.16
C ALA A 38 -6.68 -8.37 7.92
N ALA A 39 -8.00 -8.23 7.93
CA ALA A 39 -8.74 -7.56 6.86
C ALA A 39 -8.58 -6.03 6.94
N ASP A 40 -8.64 -5.46 8.13
CA ASP A 40 -8.46 -4.02 8.36
C ASP A 40 -7.05 -3.58 7.98
N ASN A 41 -6.02 -4.32 8.41
CA ASN A 41 -4.63 -4.02 8.04
C ASN A 41 -4.43 -4.02 6.52
N ARG A 42 -5.03 -4.98 5.80
CA ARG A 42 -4.97 -5.03 4.32
C ARG A 42 -5.72 -3.86 3.68
N ALA A 43 -6.82 -3.42 4.29
CA ALA A 43 -7.57 -2.27 3.80
C ALA A 43 -6.77 -0.97 3.97
N GLU A 44 -6.09 -0.78 5.11
CA GLU A 44 -5.21 0.37 5.34
C GLU A 44 -4.00 0.37 4.40
N GLU A 45 -3.38 -0.79 4.20
CA GLU A 45 -2.29 -0.95 3.22
C GLU A 45 -2.75 -0.58 1.80
N ALA A 46 -3.91 -1.09 1.36
CA ALA A 46 -4.47 -0.75 0.06
C ALA A 46 -4.80 0.74 -0.10
N ARG A 47 -5.26 1.40 0.97
CA ARG A 47 -5.49 2.87 0.97
C ARG A 47 -4.18 3.64 0.84
N ALA A 48 -3.13 3.20 1.52
CA ALA A 48 -1.81 3.80 1.38
C ALA A 48 -1.28 3.66 -0.05
N GLU A 49 -1.44 2.48 -0.66
CA GLU A 49 -1.06 2.26 -2.06
C GLU A 49 -1.82 3.20 -3.02
N ALA A 50 -3.14 3.33 -2.79
CA ALA A 50 -3.99 4.19 -3.59
C ALA A 50 -3.61 5.67 -3.44
N ALA A 51 -3.20 6.10 -2.24
CA ALA A 51 -2.71 7.47 -2.02
C ALA A 51 -1.43 7.75 -2.81
N LEU A 52 -0.44 6.85 -2.73
CA LEU A 52 0.81 6.97 -3.49
C LEU A 52 0.59 7.01 -5.01
N THR A 53 -0.33 6.17 -5.49
CA THR A 53 -0.68 6.15 -6.91
C THR A 53 -1.38 7.44 -7.34
N ARG A 54 -2.25 7.99 -6.48
CA ARG A 54 -2.90 9.29 -6.73
C ARG A 54 -1.88 10.43 -6.80
N ASP A 55 -0.88 10.44 -5.92
CA ASP A 55 0.15 11.47 -5.90
C ASP A 55 1.04 11.40 -7.17
N ALA A 56 1.34 10.19 -7.66
CA ALA A 56 2.03 10.01 -8.93
C ALA A 56 1.22 10.54 -10.13
N HIS A 57 -0.11 10.35 -10.13
CA HIS A 57 -0.99 10.95 -11.14
C HIS A 57 -1.06 12.48 -11.01
N ALA A 58 -1.19 13.01 -9.80
CA ALA A 58 -1.20 14.45 -9.56
C ALA A 58 0.09 15.12 -10.03
N TYR A 59 1.24 14.47 -9.81
CA TYR A 59 2.52 14.89 -10.37
C TYR A 59 2.48 14.93 -11.91
N ALA A 60 1.97 13.87 -12.55
CA ALA A 60 1.88 13.80 -14.00
C ALA A 60 0.99 14.93 -14.58
N ASP A 61 -0.17 15.14 -13.99
CA ASP A 61 -1.11 16.20 -14.38
C ASP A 61 -0.48 17.59 -14.19
N ALA A 62 0.26 17.80 -13.11
CA ALA A 62 0.96 19.06 -12.86
C ALA A 62 2.08 19.34 -13.86
N VAL A 63 2.85 18.32 -14.27
CA VAL A 63 3.88 18.47 -15.32
C VAL A 63 3.22 18.80 -16.67
N ILE A 64 2.10 18.14 -17.00
CA ILE A 64 1.33 18.46 -18.22
C ILE A 64 0.80 19.90 -18.17
N ALA A 65 0.26 20.34 -17.03
CA ALA A 65 -0.28 21.68 -16.86
C ALA A 65 0.76 22.79 -17.02
N VAL A 66 2.04 22.50 -16.72
CA VAL A 66 3.14 23.43 -17.00
C VAL A 66 3.35 23.62 -18.51
N GLY A 67 2.99 22.62 -19.33
CA GLY A 67 2.93 22.77 -20.79
C GLY A 67 4.30 22.95 -21.47
N GLU A 68 5.39 22.61 -20.80
CA GLU A 68 6.73 22.68 -21.38
C GLU A 68 7.04 21.43 -22.21
N LEU A 69 7.59 21.60 -23.41
CA LEU A 69 8.01 20.49 -24.29
C LEU A 69 9.15 19.65 -23.67
N ALA A 70 10.04 20.29 -22.90
CA ALA A 70 11.21 19.68 -22.30
C ALA A 70 11.52 20.30 -20.92
N PRO A 71 10.74 19.98 -19.87
CA PRO A 71 10.96 20.51 -18.54
C PRO A 71 12.35 20.16 -18.00
N THR A 72 12.97 21.13 -17.30
CA THR A 72 14.26 20.95 -16.64
C THR A 72 14.14 20.04 -15.43
N ASP A 73 15.24 19.41 -15.01
CA ASP A 73 15.25 18.53 -13.82
C ASP A 73 14.86 19.29 -12.56
N GLU A 74 15.28 20.55 -12.43
CA GLU A 74 14.90 21.45 -11.34
C GLU A 74 13.39 21.71 -11.32
N ARG A 75 12.78 21.89 -12.50
CA ARG A 75 11.34 22.10 -12.61
C ARG A 75 10.56 20.83 -12.25
N LEU A 76 11.00 19.68 -12.74
CA LEU A 76 10.43 18.37 -12.38
C LEU A 76 10.53 18.13 -10.86
N ALA A 77 11.69 18.43 -10.26
CA ALA A 77 11.88 18.32 -8.81
C ALA A 77 10.98 19.30 -8.03
N ALA A 78 10.79 20.52 -8.53
CA ALA A 78 9.88 21.49 -7.90
C ALA A 78 8.42 21.00 -7.92
N VAL A 79 7.95 20.47 -9.06
CA VAL A 79 6.60 19.89 -9.17
C VAL A 79 6.45 18.67 -8.28
N ALA A 80 7.49 17.82 -8.20
CA ALA A 80 7.52 16.66 -7.32
C ALA A 80 7.39 17.04 -5.84
N GLY A 81 8.13 18.07 -5.40
CA GLY A 81 8.05 18.59 -4.04
C GLY A 81 6.66 19.09 -3.64
N VAL A 82 5.92 19.72 -4.56
CA VAL A 82 4.53 20.14 -4.33
C VAL A 82 3.59 18.94 -4.20
N ASN A 83 3.83 17.89 -4.99
CA ASN A 83 2.99 16.69 -5.04
C ASN A 83 3.44 15.57 -4.10
N ARG A 84 4.32 15.86 -3.12
CA ARG A 84 4.83 14.91 -2.11
C ARG A 84 5.47 13.64 -2.70
N VAL A 85 6.03 13.75 -3.91
CA VAL A 85 6.81 12.68 -4.54
C VAL A 85 8.26 13.13 -4.71
N GLU A 86 9.17 12.17 -4.83
CA GLU A 86 10.58 12.39 -5.08
C GLU A 86 10.94 11.88 -6.49
N VAL A 87 11.63 12.69 -7.29
CA VAL A 87 12.14 12.24 -8.59
C VAL A 87 13.40 11.42 -8.37
N ARG A 88 13.37 10.16 -8.80
CA ARG A 88 14.51 9.22 -8.73
C ARG A 88 15.33 9.21 -10.00
N GLU A 89 14.67 9.15 -11.14
CA GLU A 89 15.32 9.04 -12.45
C GLU A 89 14.57 9.88 -13.49
N VAL A 90 15.29 10.50 -14.41
CA VAL A 90 14.74 11.22 -15.55
C VAL A 90 15.38 10.67 -16.82
N HIS A 91 14.56 10.25 -17.77
CA HIS A 91 14.99 9.73 -19.07
C HIS A 91 14.34 10.60 -20.15
N ARG A 92 15.13 11.19 -21.04
CA ARG A 92 14.65 12.15 -22.06
C ARG A 92 14.54 11.59 -23.47
N ALA A 93 15.03 10.37 -23.70
CA ALA A 93 15.07 9.76 -25.03
C ALA A 93 14.43 8.36 -25.01
N PRO A 94 13.52 8.01 -25.94
CA PRO A 94 12.97 8.83 -27.04
C PRO A 94 11.84 9.79 -26.62
N ALA A 95 11.28 9.64 -25.42
CA ALA A 95 10.28 10.52 -24.82
C ALA A 95 10.62 10.76 -23.35
N LEU A 96 10.05 11.81 -22.74
CA LEU A 96 10.26 12.09 -21.33
C LEU A 96 9.61 11.00 -20.46
N SER A 97 10.40 10.33 -19.65
CA SER A 97 9.97 9.37 -18.65
C SER A 97 10.62 9.71 -17.31
N VAL A 98 9.83 9.81 -16.26
CA VAL A 98 10.29 10.14 -14.92
C VAL A 98 9.90 9.03 -13.96
N VAL A 99 10.84 8.53 -13.17
CA VAL A 99 10.52 7.64 -12.05
C VAL A 99 10.32 8.48 -10.81
N VAL A 100 9.13 8.44 -10.23
CA VAL A 100 8.79 9.08 -8.98
C VAL A 100 8.67 8.06 -7.86
N TYR A 101 9.00 8.50 -6.65
CA TYR A 101 8.99 7.70 -5.43
C TYR A 101 8.12 8.40 -4.38
N GLY A 102 7.28 7.64 -3.70
CA GLY A 102 6.43 8.15 -2.63
C GLY A 102 6.45 7.25 -1.40
N THR A 103 6.20 7.85 -0.24
CA THR A 103 6.09 7.15 1.04
C THR A 103 4.80 7.54 1.75
N GLU A 104 4.02 6.55 2.19
CA GLU A 104 2.76 6.81 2.91
C GLU A 104 2.73 6.00 4.21
N ARG A 105 2.33 6.65 5.31
CA ARG A 105 2.18 5.97 6.59
C ARG A 105 0.76 5.45 6.74
N TYR A 106 0.61 4.25 7.27
CA TYR A 106 -0.70 3.67 7.56
C TYR A 106 -0.72 2.98 8.91
N ALA A 107 -1.90 2.93 9.50
CA ALA A 107 -2.12 2.30 10.79
C ALA A 107 -2.21 0.77 10.62
N THR A 108 -1.64 0.06 11.59
CA THR A 108 -1.73 -1.40 11.72
C THR A 108 -2.12 -1.75 13.15
N THR A 109 -2.51 -3.00 13.37
CA THR A 109 -2.78 -3.53 14.72
C THR A 109 -1.60 -3.33 15.70
N PHE A 110 -0.36 -3.31 15.20
CA PHE A 110 0.86 -3.22 16.01
C PHE A 110 1.47 -1.81 16.07
N GLY A 111 0.79 -0.80 15.51
CA GLY A 111 1.27 0.58 15.45
C GLY A 111 1.31 1.12 14.03
N MET A 112 2.28 1.98 13.70
CA MET A 112 2.40 2.59 12.39
C MET A 112 3.35 1.80 11.48
N ALA A 113 2.91 1.53 10.25
CA ALA A 113 3.74 1.03 9.17
C ALA A 113 3.94 2.11 8.09
N THR A 114 4.91 1.90 7.20
CA THR A 114 5.17 2.79 6.06
C THR A 114 5.14 1.97 4.78
N MET A 115 4.36 2.44 3.82
CA MET A 115 4.31 1.93 2.45
C MET A 115 5.20 2.78 1.56
N LEU A 116 5.88 2.12 0.63
CA LEU A 116 6.79 2.74 -0.32
C LEU A 116 6.40 2.26 -1.72
N ALA A 117 6.33 3.17 -2.67
CA ALA A 117 6.05 2.83 -4.06
C ALA A 117 6.86 3.69 -5.02
N CYS A 118 7.22 3.10 -6.16
CA CYS A 118 7.76 3.82 -7.29
C CYS A 118 6.81 3.72 -8.47
N HIS A 119 6.67 4.82 -9.20
CA HIS A 119 5.88 4.89 -10.41
C HIS A 119 6.72 5.47 -11.53
N ARG A 120 6.66 4.85 -12.70
CA ARG A 120 7.18 5.41 -13.94
C ARG A 120 6.08 6.24 -14.57
N VAL A 121 6.36 7.53 -14.80
CA VAL A 121 5.49 8.47 -15.49
C VAL A 121 6.09 8.75 -16.85
N THR A 122 5.47 8.22 -17.90
CA THR A 122 5.90 8.45 -19.29
C THR A 122 4.99 9.46 -19.95
N PHE A 123 5.56 10.56 -20.42
CA PHE A 123 4.84 11.64 -21.06
C PHE A 123 4.87 11.51 -22.58
N ARG A 124 3.77 11.91 -23.23
CA ARG A 124 3.64 12.01 -24.68
C ARG A 124 3.07 13.36 -25.05
N ASP A 125 3.54 13.90 -26.16
CA ASP A 125 3.03 15.15 -26.76
C ASP A 125 3.05 16.35 -25.78
N LEU A 126 4.06 16.42 -24.90
CA LEU A 126 4.24 17.55 -23.98
C LEU A 126 4.36 18.87 -24.76
N GLY A 127 3.79 19.93 -24.22
CA GLY A 127 3.71 21.23 -24.88
C GLY A 127 2.69 21.32 -26.03
N ALA A 128 1.99 20.23 -26.36
CA ALA A 128 0.82 20.27 -27.22
C ALA A 128 -0.48 20.21 -26.39
N GLY A 129 -1.59 20.70 -26.95
CA GLY A 129 -2.92 20.58 -26.32
C GLY A 129 -3.43 19.14 -26.16
N ALA A 130 -2.72 18.16 -26.73
CA ALA A 130 -3.00 16.73 -26.62
C ALA A 130 -2.04 15.99 -25.65
N ALA A 131 -1.29 16.73 -24.82
CA ALA A 131 -0.35 16.16 -23.87
C ALA A 131 -1.01 15.12 -22.95
N ARG A 132 -0.34 13.97 -22.79
CA ARG A 132 -0.82 12.84 -21.98
C ARG A 132 0.33 12.25 -21.17
N ALA A 133 -0.02 11.61 -20.07
CA ALA A 133 0.91 10.81 -19.29
C ALA A 133 0.35 9.40 -19.05
N ALA A 134 1.24 8.42 -19.03
CA ALA A 134 0.98 7.08 -18.55
C ALA A 134 1.73 6.88 -17.24
N VAL A 135 1.03 6.42 -16.21
CA VAL A 135 1.60 6.13 -14.89
C VAL A 135 1.58 4.62 -14.69
N GLU A 136 2.75 4.03 -14.48
CA GLU A 136 2.93 2.58 -14.29
C GLU A 136 3.63 2.34 -12.95
N ARG A 137 3.08 1.45 -12.13
CA ARG A 137 3.73 1.03 -10.87
C ARG A 137 4.93 0.15 -11.18
N LEU A 138 6.08 0.47 -10.62
CA LEU A 138 7.28 -0.36 -10.71
C LEU A 138 7.30 -1.39 -9.57
N PRO A 139 7.62 -2.67 -9.86
CA PRO A 139 7.72 -3.70 -8.82
C PRO A 139 8.95 -3.49 -7.92
N ILE A 140 9.99 -2.83 -8.45
CA ILE A 140 11.23 -2.53 -7.77
C ILE A 140 11.56 -1.07 -8.02
N CYS A 141 11.82 -0.33 -6.95
CA CYS A 141 12.33 1.03 -7.04
C CYS A 141 13.78 1.01 -7.54
N PRO A 142 14.15 1.82 -8.55
CA PRO A 142 15.54 1.98 -8.91
C PRO A 142 16.33 2.51 -7.71
N GLY A 143 17.54 1.95 -7.50
CA GLY A 143 18.43 2.40 -6.43
C GLY A 143 18.89 3.83 -6.67
N ALA A 144 19.26 4.55 -5.61
CA ALA A 144 19.72 5.95 -5.66
C ALA A 144 21.03 6.20 -6.45
N GLY A 145 21.54 5.20 -7.20
CA GLY A 145 22.87 5.18 -7.80
C GLY A 145 22.95 5.53 -9.29
N SER A 146 21.84 5.62 -10.01
CA SER A 146 21.80 5.98 -11.43
C SER A 146 21.54 7.47 -11.62
N ARG A 147 22.38 8.33 -11.03
CA ARG A 147 22.45 9.73 -11.48
C ARG A 147 22.92 9.70 -12.94
N PRO A 148 22.12 10.17 -13.92
CA PRO A 148 22.58 10.21 -15.30
C PRO A 148 23.84 11.08 -15.36
N ALA A 149 24.88 10.57 -16.01
CA ALA A 149 26.06 11.37 -16.31
C ALA A 149 25.60 12.60 -17.11
N PRO A 150 26.02 13.83 -16.73
CA PRO A 150 25.77 14.98 -17.56
C PRO A 150 26.46 14.74 -18.91
N SER A 151 25.67 14.73 -19.98
CA SER A 151 26.16 14.80 -21.37
C SER A 151 26.56 16.22 -21.72
#